data_AF-A0A2V5KL41-F1
#
_entry.id   AF-A0A2V5KL41-F1
#
_cell.length_a   1.000
_cell.length_b   1.000
_cell.length_c   1.000
_cell.angle_alpha   90.00
_cell.angle_beta   90.00
_cell.angle_gamma   90.00
#
_symmetry.space_group_name_H-M   'P 1'
#
loop_
_entity.id
_entity.type
_entity.pdbx_description
1 polymer ?
#
loop_
_entity_poly.entity_id
_entity_poly.type
_entity_poly.pdbx_seq_one_letter_code
_entity_poly.pdbx_strand_id
1 'polypeptide(L)'
;MRRFCAVALLLSMQKISWAVDLSPAQQEFSADLAQKFQALEKSHTHTVAGIDGWLFAPFLHRFYDELRSRGVDVLDLSPIFLQHRDSERGDVFCKTDTHWSGYGCVLAAERIAEKVREKLKVQATQDSYSTEWQQIEITGDLAQLLPSNSAKPGSKKIQVRNVSEKSGSGKIQSDSNSPLLLLGDSYTLVFHDFYAERAGLLDQLTNELGVAPDLIGTRGSGATTVRVSLYRRTLKDPNYLSKKRVVAWCFSAREFSEADLWSKVPVSK
;
A
#
# COMPACT_ATOMS: atom_id res chain seq x y z
N MET A 1 -25.38 7.45 7.73
CA MET A 1 -24.29 7.84 6.81
C MET A 1 -23.26 6.72 6.82
N ARG A 2 -23.32 5.76 5.88
CA ARG A 2 -22.37 4.63 5.82
C ARG A 2 -21.09 5.12 5.13
N ARG A 3 -20.04 5.38 5.91
CA ARG A 3 -18.69 5.71 5.42
C ARG A 3 -18.00 4.39 5.07
N PHE A 4 -17.68 4.17 3.80
CA PHE A 4 -17.00 2.97 3.33
C PHE A 4 -15.48 3.21 3.30
N CYS A 5 -14.71 2.45 4.08
CA CYS A 5 -13.26 2.38 3.99
C CYS A 5 -12.89 1.24 3.03
N ALA A 6 -12.19 1.55 1.95
CA ALA A 6 -11.55 0.55 1.10
C ALA A 6 -10.08 0.48 1.50
N VAL A 7 -9.64 -0.64 2.07
CA VAL A 7 -8.25 -0.89 2.43
C VAL A 7 -7.64 -1.77 1.34
N ALA A 8 -6.57 -1.31 0.69
CA ALA A 8 -5.80 -2.08 -0.29
C ALA A 8 -4.49 -2.51 0.37
N LEU A 9 -4.22 -3.81 0.43
CA LEU A 9 -3.16 -4.37 1.28
C LEU A 9 -2.20 -5.24 0.49
N LEU A 10 -0.91 -5.06 0.74
CA LEU A 10 0.17 -5.85 0.15
C LEU A 10 1.09 -6.50 1.15
N LEU A 11 1.34 -7.77 0.93
CA LEU A 11 2.13 -8.65 1.77
C LEU A 11 3.60 -8.22 1.93
N SER A 12 4.04 -8.04 3.18
CA SER A 12 5.33 -8.54 3.65
C SER A 12 5.13 -9.04 5.10
N MET A 13 5.84 -10.09 5.50
CA MET A 13 5.59 -10.83 6.74
C MET A 13 6.59 -10.45 7.82
N GLN A 14 6.13 -10.00 8.99
CA GLN A 14 6.48 -10.52 10.32
C GLN A 14 5.63 -9.81 11.42
N LYS A 15 5.21 -10.51 12.49
CA LYS A 15 4.90 -10.06 13.89
C LYS A 15 4.22 -8.74 14.35
N ILE A 16 2.97 -8.89 14.91
CA ILE A 16 2.22 -8.19 16.03
C ILE A 16 0.79 -7.49 15.85
N SER A 17 -0.18 -7.99 16.61
CA SER A 17 -1.61 -7.63 16.74
C SER A 17 -2.08 -6.15 16.84
N TRP A 18 -3.36 -5.93 16.46
CA TRP A 18 -4.22 -4.77 16.78
C TRP A 18 -5.20 -5.01 17.93
N ALA A 19 -5.55 -3.94 18.64
CA ALA A 19 -6.75 -3.91 19.49
C ALA A 19 -8.01 -3.57 18.66
N VAL A 20 -8.44 -4.56 17.87
CA VAL A 20 -9.84 -4.98 17.83
C VAL A 20 -9.96 -6.00 18.96
N ASP A 21 -11.02 -6.04 19.77
CA ASP A 21 -11.15 -7.12 20.77
C ASP A 21 -11.18 -8.47 20.03
N LEU A 22 -10.01 -9.12 20.02
CA LEU A 22 -9.76 -10.41 19.42
C LEU A 22 -10.47 -11.45 20.29
N SER A 23 -11.20 -12.37 19.65
CA SER A 23 -11.69 -13.56 20.34
C SER A 23 -10.51 -14.34 20.97
N PRO A 24 -10.75 -15.14 22.03
CA PRO A 24 -9.69 -15.92 22.68
C PRO A 24 -8.84 -16.75 21.70
N ALA A 25 -9.46 -17.33 20.67
CA ALA A 25 -8.77 -18.09 19.63
C ALA A 25 -7.83 -17.24 18.76
N GLN A 26 -8.19 -15.97 18.51
CA GLN A 26 -7.35 -15.05 17.74
C GLN A 26 -6.15 -14.54 18.56
N GLN A 27 -6.30 -14.41 19.88
CA GLN A 27 -5.21 -14.04 20.79
C GLN A 27 -4.18 -15.16 20.92
N GLU A 28 -4.63 -16.39 21.13
CA GLU A 28 -3.78 -17.58 21.19
C GLU A 28 -2.98 -17.77 19.88
N PHE A 29 -3.65 -17.57 18.75
CA PHE A 29 -3.04 -17.65 17.43
C PHE A 29 -1.99 -16.55 17.18
N SER A 30 -2.27 -15.30 17.58
CA SER A 30 -1.30 -14.20 17.46
C SER A 30 -0.04 -14.44 18.30
N ALA A 31 -0.18 -15.06 19.48
CA ALA A 31 0.94 -15.39 20.36
C ALA A 31 1.83 -16.50 19.77
N ASP A 32 1.23 -17.55 19.21
CA ASP A 32 1.95 -18.64 18.54
C ASP A 32 2.78 -18.13 17.34
N LEU A 33 2.20 -17.24 16.52
CA LEU A 33 2.90 -16.58 15.41
C LEU A 33 4.11 -15.77 15.89
N ALA A 34 3.92 -14.95 16.93
CA ALA A 34 4.98 -14.12 17.46
C ALA A 34 6.17 -14.96 17.97
N GLN A 35 5.87 -16.06 18.65
CA GLN A 35 6.89 -16.99 19.17
C GLN A 35 7.68 -17.67 18.03
N LYS A 36 6.99 -18.15 16.99
CA LYS A 36 7.63 -18.80 15.83
C LYS A 36 8.56 -17.86 15.09
N PHE A 37 8.14 -16.63 14.84
CA PHE A 37 8.98 -15.62 14.21
C PHE A 37 10.19 -15.23 15.09
N GLN A 38 10.06 -15.22 16.42
CA GLN A 38 11.16 -14.89 17.34
C GLN A 38 12.18 -16.02 17.44
N ALA A 39 11.74 -17.27 17.30
CA ALA A 39 12.63 -18.40 17.15
C ALA A 39 13.43 -18.33 15.84
N LEU A 40 12.78 -17.98 14.72
CA LEU A 40 13.40 -17.87 13.39
C LEU A 40 14.46 -16.75 13.31
N GLU A 41 14.19 -15.59 13.92
CA GLU A 41 15.16 -14.50 14.03
C GLU A 41 16.41 -14.91 14.82
N LYS A 42 16.23 -15.64 15.94
CA LYS A 42 17.34 -16.13 16.76
C LYS A 42 18.17 -17.21 16.08
N SER A 43 17.57 -17.98 15.17
CA SER A 43 18.25 -19.08 14.49
C SER A 43 18.90 -18.68 13.16
N HIS A 44 18.82 -17.41 12.74
CA HIS A 44 19.31 -16.91 11.45
C HIS A 44 18.88 -17.77 10.25
N THR A 45 17.72 -18.44 10.36
CA THR A 45 17.28 -19.43 9.37
C THR A 45 16.29 -18.77 8.41
N HIS A 46 16.66 -18.70 7.12
CA HIS A 46 15.84 -18.07 6.08
C HIS A 46 14.85 -19.03 5.41
N THR A 47 14.82 -20.30 5.82
CA THR A 47 13.93 -21.34 5.29
C THR A 47 13.51 -22.32 6.38
N VAL A 48 12.28 -22.80 6.31
CA VAL A 48 11.78 -23.90 7.15
C VAL A 48 11.60 -25.12 6.25
N ALA A 49 12.21 -26.24 6.62
CA ALA A 49 11.99 -27.50 5.91
C ALA A 49 10.52 -27.95 6.05
N GLY A 50 9.85 -28.19 4.93
CA GLY A 50 8.44 -28.57 4.85
C GLY A 50 7.46 -27.43 4.54
N ILE A 51 7.96 -26.23 4.21
CA ILE A 51 7.14 -25.09 3.79
C ILE A 51 7.46 -24.70 2.35
N ASP A 52 6.99 -25.52 1.41
CA ASP A 52 6.94 -25.12 0.01
C ASP A 52 5.74 -24.17 -0.18
N GLY A 53 5.98 -22.86 0.01
CA GLY A 53 5.20 -21.79 -0.61
C GLY A 53 3.88 -21.32 0.02
N TRP A 54 3.39 -21.87 1.14
CA TRP A 54 1.97 -21.67 1.55
C TRP A 54 1.68 -21.11 2.94
N LEU A 55 2.67 -20.70 3.74
CA LEU A 55 2.38 -20.40 5.16
C LEU A 55 1.73 -19.04 5.47
N PHE A 56 1.45 -18.21 4.47
CA PHE A 56 0.94 -16.85 4.72
C PHE A 56 -0.44 -16.56 4.13
N ALA A 57 -0.80 -17.19 3.02
CA ALA A 57 -2.07 -16.90 2.33
C ALA A 57 -3.33 -17.27 3.15
N PRO A 58 -3.44 -18.46 3.78
CA PRO A 58 -4.70 -18.84 4.46
C PRO A 58 -5.02 -18.01 5.72
N PHE A 59 -3.99 -17.51 6.42
CA PHE A 59 -4.19 -16.74 7.65
C PHE A 59 -4.63 -15.30 7.37
N LEU A 60 -4.03 -14.67 6.36
CA LEU A 60 -4.44 -13.34 5.93
C LEU A 60 -5.80 -13.33 5.27
N HIS A 61 -6.16 -14.36 4.50
CA HIS A 61 -7.53 -14.47 3.97
C HIS A 61 -8.57 -14.49 5.09
N ARG A 62 -8.36 -15.29 6.16
CA ARG A 62 -9.25 -15.30 7.33
C ARG A 62 -9.35 -13.93 8.01
N PHE A 63 -8.22 -13.25 8.16
CA PHE A 63 -8.21 -11.90 8.73
C PHE A 63 -8.94 -10.88 7.84
N TYR A 64 -8.76 -10.97 6.51
CA TYR A 64 -9.50 -10.13 5.55
C TYR A 64 -10.99 -10.41 5.58
N ASP A 65 -11.40 -11.67 5.75
CA ASP A 65 -12.81 -12.02 5.89
C ASP A 65 -13.41 -11.47 7.19
N GLU A 66 -12.64 -11.44 8.28
CA GLU A 66 -13.06 -10.79 9.53
C GLU A 66 -13.16 -9.27 9.39
N LEU A 67 -12.26 -8.62 8.63
CA LEU A 67 -12.38 -7.20 8.32
C LEU A 67 -13.65 -6.92 7.50
N ARG A 68 -13.92 -7.76 6.49
CA ARG A 68 -15.14 -7.68 5.66
C ARG A 68 -16.41 -7.90 6.46
N SER A 69 -16.42 -8.87 7.38
CA SER A 69 -17.57 -9.14 8.26
C SER A 69 -17.89 -7.93 9.16
N ARG A 70 -16.88 -7.11 9.46
CA ARG A 70 -16.99 -5.84 10.20
C ARG A 70 -17.24 -4.61 9.33
N GLY A 71 -17.52 -4.79 8.04
CA GLY A 71 -17.87 -3.73 7.11
C GLY A 71 -16.70 -2.94 6.53
N VAL A 72 -15.47 -3.44 6.66
CA VAL A 72 -14.30 -2.90 5.98
C VAL A 72 -14.18 -3.55 4.61
N ASP A 73 -14.17 -2.76 3.54
CA ASP A 73 -13.91 -3.30 2.21
C ASP A 73 -12.40 -3.60 2.08
N VAL A 74 -12.05 -4.87 1.86
CA VAL A 74 -10.65 -5.29 1.69
C VAL A 74 -10.38 -5.69 0.25
N LEU A 75 -9.41 -5.01 -0.38
CA LEU A 75 -8.81 -5.37 -1.65
C LEU A 75 -7.52 -6.17 -1.41
N ASP A 76 -7.58 -7.46 -1.71
CA ASP A 76 -6.42 -8.35 -1.68
C ASP A 76 -5.75 -8.37 -3.07
N LEU A 77 -4.51 -7.87 -3.11
CA LEU A 77 -3.71 -7.79 -4.34
C LEU A 77 -2.89 -9.07 -4.59
N SER A 78 -2.87 -10.03 -3.65
CA SER A 78 -2.09 -11.26 -3.77
C SER A 78 -2.46 -12.09 -5.01
N PRO A 79 -3.75 -12.32 -5.33
CA PRO A 79 -4.11 -13.12 -6.49
C PRO A 79 -3.63 -12.51 -7.81
N ILE A 80 -3.80 -11.20 -8.00
CA ILE A 80 -3.38 -10.52 -9.23
C ILE A 80 -1.85 -10.47 -9.32
N PHE A 81 -1.15 -10.28 -8.21
CA PHE A 81 0.31 -10.28 -8.20
C PHE A 81 0.88 -11.66 -8.51
N LEU A 82 0.29 -12.73 -7.98
CA LEU A 82 0.68 -14.11 -8.29
C LEU A 82 0.42 -14.48 -9.75
N GLN A 83 -0.67 -13.97 -10.33
CA GLN A 83 -1.00 -14.17 -11.74
C GLN A 83 0.00 -13.46 -12.66
N HIS A 84 0.54 -12.31 -12.23
CA HIS A 84 1.42 -11.46 -13.03
C HIS A 84 2.91 -11.57 -12.65
N ARG A 85 3.28 -12.54 -11.82
CA ARG A 85 4.67 -12.70 -11.33
C ARG A 85 5.68 -12.97 -12.46
N ASP A 86 5.23 -13.59 -13.55
CA ASP A 86 6.05 -14.00 -14.71
C ASP A 86 5.83 -13.07 -15.93
N SER A 87 5.42 -11.81 -15.70
CA SER A 87 5.12 -10.85 -16.76
C SER A 87 6.37 -10.39 -17.53
N GLU A 88 6.23 -10.20 -18.84
CA GLU A 88 7.27 -9.59 -19.69
C GLU A 88 7.59 -8.14 -19.29
N ARG A 89 6.72 -7.47 -18.53
CA ARG A 89 6.96 -6.13 -17.98
C ARG A 89 7.89 -6.14 -16.76
N GLY A 90 8.24 -7.32 -16.25
CA GLY A 90 9.09 -7.53 -15.09
C GLY A 90 8.32 -7.97 -13.84
N ASP A 91 9.07 -8.17 -12.76
CA ASP A 91 8.52 -8.62 -11.47
C ASP A 91 7.51 -7.61 -10.91
N VAL A 92 6.57 -8.08 -10.08
CA VAL A 92 5.59 -7.22 -9.38
C VAL A 92 6.18 -6.56 -8.12
N PHE A 93 7.34 -7.02 -7.64
CA PHE A 93 8.11 -6.44 -6.54
C PHE A 93 9.55 -6.17 -6.96
N CYS A 94 10.17 -5.17 -6.33
CA CYS A 94 11.58 -4.89 -6.50
C CYS A 94 12.44 -5.93 -5.78
N LYS A 95 13.51 -6.44 -6.42
CA LYS A 95 14.33 -7.53 -5.84
C LYS A 95 15.15 -7.13 -4.61
N THR A 96 15.54 -5.86 -4.52
CA THR A 96 16.42 -5.34 -3.48
C THR A 96 15.74 -4.27 -2.63
N ASP A 97 14.42 -4.20 -2.66
CA ASP A 97 13.63 -3.15 -2.04
C ASP A 97 12.33 -3.70 -1.46
N THR A 98 11.82 -3.12 -0.38
CA THR A 98 10.58 -3.57 0.26
C THR A 98 9.30 -3.26 -0.52
N HIS A 99 9.36 -2.43 -1.56
CA HIS A 99 8.19 -1.95 -2.29
C HIS A 99 7.88 -2.79 -3.55
N TRP A 100 6.66 -2.63 -4.06
CA TRP A 100 6.30 -3.09 -5.39
C TRP A 100 7.22 -2.51 -6.47
N SER A 101 7.27 -3.16 -7.63
CA SER A 101 7.86 -2.55 -8.82
C SER A 101 6.92 -1.50 -9.42
N GLY A 102 7.37 -0.76 -10.43
CA GLY A 102 6.49 0.12 -11.20
C GLY A 102 5.32 -0.65 -11.84
N TYR A 103 5.55 -1.90 -12.24
CA TYR A 103 4.49 -2.77 -12.77
C TYR A 103 3.51 -3.22 -11.68
N GLY A 104 3.99 -3.61 -10.50
CA GLY A 104 3.12 -3.91 -9.36
C GLY A 104 2.27 -2.72 -8.93
N CYS A 105 2.83 -1.50 -8.95
CA CYS A 105 2.11 -0.25 -8.68
C CYS A 105 0.96 -0.03 -9.68
N VAL A 106 1.19 -0.28 -10.98
CA VAL A 106 0.16 -0.20 -12.02
C VAL A 106 -0.98 -1.19 -11.75
N LEU A 107 -0.67 -2.47 -11.51
CA LEU A 107 -1.68 -3.48 -11.19
C LEU A 107 -2.47 -3.11 -9.93
N ALA A 108 -1.81 -2.58 -8.90
CA ALA A 108 -2.50 -2.11 -7.70
C ALA A 108 -3.47 -0.97 -8.01
N ALA A 109 -3.05 0.01 -8.81
CA ALA A 109 -3.87 1.15 -9.19
C ALA A 109 -5.10 0.74 -10.01
N GLU A 110 -4.94 -0.16 -10.97
CA GLU A 110 -6.05 -0.70 -11.78
C GLU A 110 -7.11 -1.35 -10.89
N ARG A 111 -6.68 -2.21 -9.95
CA ARG A 111 -7.60 -2.93 -9.04
C ARG A 111 -8.26 -2.02 -8.01
N ILE A 112 -7.54 -1.01 -7.51
CA ILE A 112 -8.12 0.03 -6.66
C ILE A 112 -9.16 0.83 -7.46
N ALA A 113 -8.81 1.28 -8.67
CA ALA A 113 -9.69 2.06 -9.51
C ALA A 113 -10.99 1.31 -9.83
N GLU A 114 -10.89 0.04 -10.25
CA GLU A 114 -12.05 -0.86 -10.44
C GLU A 114 -12.96 -0.88 -9.20
N LYS A 115 -12.37 -1.00 -8.01
CA LYS A 115 -13.13 -1.14 -6.75
C LYS A 115 -13.83 0.16 -6.32
N VAL A 116 -13.27 1.32 -6.65
CA VAL A 116 -13.77 2.61 -6.15
C VAL A 116 -14.57 3.41 -7.18
N ARG A 117 -14.43 3.13 -8.48
CA ARG A 117 -14.99 3.94 -9.59
C ARG A 117 -16.48 4.24 -9.41
N GLU A 118 -17.29 3.22 -9.17
CA GLU A 118 -18.75 3.39 -8.99
C GLU A 118 -19.10 4.27 -7.78
N LYS A 119 -18.31 4.21 -6.71
CA LYS A 119 -18.53 4.97 -5.48
C LYS A 119 -18.16 6.44 -5.61
N LEU A 120 -17.18 6.75 -6.45
CA LEU A 120 -16.72 8.12 -6.65
C LEU A 120 -17.74 8.98 -7.42
N LYS A 121 -18.54 8.36 -8.31
CA LYS A 121 -19.44 9.04 -9.28
C LYS A 121 -18.75 10.23 -9.98
N VAL A 122 -17.50 10.03 -10.37
CA VAL A 122 -16.75 10.98 -11.18
C VAL A 122 -16.98 10.65 -12.65
N GLN A 123 -17.13 11.68 -13.50
CA GLN A 123 -17.08 11.49 -14.94
C GLN A 123 -15.61 11.33 -15.30
N ALA A 124 -15.21 10.10 -15.63
CA ALA A 124 -13.83 9.81 -16.00
C ALA A 124 -13.49 10.52 -17.32
N THR A 125 -12.49 11.41 -17.29
CA THR A 125 -11.86 11.94 -18.50
C THR A 125 -10.53 11.21 -18.71
N GLN A 126 -10.58 9.90 -18.99
CA GLN A 126 -9.38 9.11 -19.28
C GLN A 126 -8.56 9.74 -20.43
N ASP A 127 -9.21 10.53 -21.29
CA ASP A 127 -8.56 11.26 -22.38
C ASP A 127 -7.66 12.43 -21.94
N SER A 128 -7.66 12.83 -20.68
CA SER A 128 -6.85 13.95 -20.19
C SER A 128 -5.39 13.57 -19.93
N TYR A 129 -5.08 12.28 -19.84
CA TYR A 129 -3.76 11.79 -19.45
C TYR A 129 -3.13 10.90 -20.53
N SER A 130 -1.79 10.86 -20.57
CA SER A 130 -1.02 9.95 -21.39
C SER A 130 -0.01 9.18 -20.54
N THR A 131 0.31 7.96 -20.97
CA THR A 131 1.24 7.08 -20.26
C THR A 131 2.41 6.65 -21.12
N GLU A 132 3.59 6.54 -20.53
CA GLU A 132 4.80 6.04 -21.18
C GLU A 132 5.57 5.11 -20.25
N TRP A 133 6.01 3.96 -20.75
CA TRP A 133 6.89 3.07 -19.99
C TRP A 133 8.35 3.48 -20.19
N GLN A 134 9.07 3.64 -19.09
CA GLN A 134 10.51 3.94 -19.11
C GLN A 134 11.27 3.08 -18.10
N GLN A 135 12.56 2.89 -18.38
CA GLN A 135 13.48 2.22 -17.48
C GLN A 135 14.14 3.25 -16.56
N ILE A 136 14.17 2.94 -15.26
CA ILE A 136 14.91 3.70 -14.26
C ILE A 136 15.88 2.80 -13.50
N GLU A 137 16.88 3.40 -12.86
CA GLU A 137 17.77 2.69 -11.94
C GLU A 137 17.43 3.05 -10.49
N ILE A 138 17.30 2.02 -9.65
CA ILE A 138 17.04 2.19 -8.22
C ILE A 138 18.11 1.49 -7.38
N THR A 139 18.40 2.05 -6.22
CA THR A 139 19.12 1.36 -5.13
C THR A 139 18.13 1.16 -3.99
N GLY A 140 17.71 -0.09 -3.81
CA GLY A 140 16.62 -0.41 -2.89
C GLY A 140 17.00 -0.32 -1.41
N ASP A 141 16.00 -0.15 -0.56
CA ASP A 141 16.13 0.05 0.88
C ASP A 141 16.73 -1.15 1.62
N LEU A 142 16.52 -2.38 1.14
CA LEU A 142 17.06 -3.60 1.77
C LEU A 142 18.59 -3.63 1.77
N ALA A 143 19.24 -2.94 0.84
CA ALA A 143 20.70 -2.81 0.82
C ALA A 143 21.25 -2.07 2.06
N GLN A 144 20.41 -1.27 2.73
CA GLN A 144 20.78 -0.55 3.95
C GLN A 144 20.75 -1.44 5.20
N LEU A 145 20.04 -2.58 5.14
CA LEU A 145 19.97 -3.55 6.23
C LEU A 145 21.20 -4.48 6.29
N LEU A 146 22.03 -4.47 5.26
CA LEU A 146 23.26 -5.26 5.23
C LEU A 146 24.31 -4.67 6.18
N PRO A 147 25.12 -5.52 6.86
CA PRO A 147 26.23 -5.07 7.68
C PRO A 147 27.16 -4.11 6.91
N SER A 148 27.72 -3.11 7.59
CA SER A 148 28.54 -2.05 6.95
C SER A 148 29.77 -2.56 6.18
N ASN A 149 30.25 -3.77 6.51
CA ASN A 149 31.38 -4.44 5.87
C ASN A 149 30.96 -5.39 4.72
N SER A 150 29.67 -5.49 4.41
CA SER A 150 29.16 -6.34 3.33
C SER A 150 29.16 -5.61 1.98
N ALA A 151 29.41 -6.34 0.89
CA ALA A 151 29.22 -5.83 -0.45
C ALA A 151 27.74 -5.48 -0.67
N LYS A 152 27.45 -4.20 -0.90
CA LYS A 152 26.08 -3.75 -1.18
C LYS A 152 25.69 -4.12 -2.60
N PRO A 153 24.44 -4.58 -2.84
CA PRO A 153 23.92 -4.76 -4.18
C PRO A 153 24.03 -3.45 -4.96
N GLY A 154 24.49 -3.54 -6.22
CA GLY A 154 24.48 -2.39 -7.14
C GLY A 154 23.05 -2.00 -7.54
N SER A 155 22.93 -0.86 -8.25
CA SER A 155 21.64 -0.39 -8.77
C SER A 155 20.96 -1.45 -9.64
N LYS A 156 19.64 -1.49 -9.58
CA LYS A 156 18.80 -2.37 -10.39
C LYS A 156 17.93 -1.55 -11.32
N LYS A 157 17.88 -2.00 -12.58
CA LYS A 157 17.01 -1.45 -13.59
C LYS A 157 15.60 -2.00 -13.43
N ILE A 158 14.61 -1.12 -13.33
CA ILE A 158 13.19 -1.48 -13.27
C ILE A 158 12.39 -0.66 -14.29
N GLN A 159 11.23 -1.17 -14.69
CA GLN A 159 10.27 -0.44 -15.53
C GLN A 159 9.27 0.32 -14.66
N VAL A 160 9.00 1.57 -15.02
CA VAL A 160 7.93 2.40 -14.43
C VAL A 160 7.07 3.01 -15.53
N ARG A 161 5.76 3.14 -15.28
CA ARG A 161 4.82 3.79 -16.20
C ARG A 161 4.67 5.25 -15.77
N ASN A 162 5.23 6.19 -16.50
CA ASN A 162 4.99 7.60 -16.25
C ASN A 162 3.59 7.99 -16.70
N VAL A 163 2.99 8.94 -15.98
CA VAL A 163 1.71 9.57 -16.31
C VAL A 163 1.92 11.07 -16.52
N SER A 164 1.26 11.62 -17.53
CA SER A 164 1.37 13.02 -17.95
C SER A 164 0.00 13.58 -18.22
N GLU A 165 -0.24 14.85 -17.91
CA GLU A 165 -1.38 15.55 -18.49
C GLU A 165 -1.12 15.80 -19.98
N LYS A 166 -2.13 15.65 -20.84
CA LYS A 166 -1.96 16.01 -22.26
C LYS A 166 -1.81 17.52 -22.45
N SER A 167 -2.36 18.32 -21.54
CA SER A 167 -2.25 19.78 -21.51
C SER A 167 -0.92 20.30 -20.94
N GLY A 168 -0.06 19.45 -20.36
CA GLY A 168 1.20 19.87 -19.77
C GLY A 168 2.03 18.74 -19.16
N SER A 169 3.34 18.92 -19.08
CA SER A 169 4.29 17.88 -18.64
C SER A 169 4.60 17.88 -17.13
N GLY A 170 3.78 18.56 -16.31
CA GLY A 170 4.01 18.71 -14.88
C GLY A 170 3.80 17.43 -14.07
N LYS A 171 4.37 17.37 -12.86
CA LYS A 171 4.05 16.34 -11.87
C LYS A 171 2.58 16.46 -11.49
N ILE A 172 1.85 15.34 -11.49
CA ILE A 172 0.45 15.31 -11.06
C ILE A 172 0.39 15.70 -9.59
N GLN A 173 -0.42 16.70 -9.28
CA GLN A 173 -0.62 17.18 -7.92
C GLN A 173 -1.84 16.50 -7.30
N SER A 174 -1.76 16.17 -6.00
CA SER A 174 -2.92 15.70 -5.26
C SER A 174 -3.98 16.79 -5.16
N ASP A 175 -5.27 16.45 -5.30
CA ASP A 175 -6.37 17.40 -5.13
C ASP A 175 -7.06 17.25 -3.77
N SER A 176 -6.92 18.26 -2.91
CA SER A 176 -7.56 18.30 -1.59
C SER A 176 -9.10 18.30 -1.62
N ASN A 177 -9.71 18.63 -2.77
CA ASN A 177 -11.16 18.55 -2.98
C ASN A 177 -11.61 17.23 -3.62
N SER A 178 -10.67 16.35 -3.98
CA SER A 178 -10.97 15.07 -4.60
C SER A 178 -11.88 14.20 -3.71
N PRO A 179 -12.88 13.52 -4.29
CA PRO A 179 -13.73 12.58 -3.56
C PRO A 179 -12.99 11.31 -3.13
N LEU A 180 -11.79 11.06 -3.66
CA LEU A 180 -10.92 9.96 -3.27
C LEU A 180 -9.77 10.49 -2.40
N LEU A 181 -9.63 9.96 -1.19
CA LEU A 181 -8.44 10.14 -0.37
C LEU A 181 -7.58 8.88 -0.44
N LEU A 182 -6.36 9.00 -0.97
CA LEU A 182 -5.30 8.01 -0.82
C LEU A 182 -4.54 8.28 0.48
N LEU A 183 -4.58 7.31 1.39
CA LEU A 183 -3.98 7.36 2.72
C LEU A 183 -2.98 6.20 2.84
N GLY A 184 -1.76 6.40 3.33
CA GLY A 184 -0.85 5.25 3.43
C GLY A 184 0.62 5.48 3.77
N ASP A 185 1.37 4.38 3.80
CA ASP A 185 2.82 4.39 4.01
C ASP A 185 3.60 4.78 2.75
N SER A 186 4.88 4.42 2.74
CA SER A 186 5.83 4.68 1.66
C SER A 186 5.39 4.07 0.33
N TYR A 187 4.50 3.06 0.28
CA TYR A 187 3.93 2.57 -0.97
C TYR A 187 3.15 3.65 -1.72
N THR A 188 2.50 4.57 -1.00
CA THR A 188 1.82 5.71 -1.64
C THR A 188 2.78 6.76 -2.20
N LEU A 189 4.06 6.69 -1.81
CA LEU A 189 5.08 7.70 -2.08
C LEU A 189 6.23 7.19 -2.98
N VAL A 190 6.44 5.89 -3.09
CA VAL A 190 7.68 5.29 -3.64
C VAL A 190 8.09 5.80 -5.02
N PHE A 191 7.16 5.87 -5.98
CA PHE A 191 7.40 6.41 -7.32
C PHE A 191 6.81 7.81 -7.54
N HIS A 192 6.47 8.47 -6.43
CA HIS A 192 5.98 9.86 -6.42
C HIS A 192 7.02 10.81 -5.81
N ASP A 193 7.75 10.36 -4.79
CA ASP A 193 8.61 11.20 -3.94
C ASP A 193 10.09 10.80 -3.88
N PHE A 194 10.49 9.57 -4.22
CA PHE A 194 11.90 9.17 -4.01
C PHE A 194 12.56 8.18 -4.98
N TYR A 195 11.85 7.32 -5.71
CA TYR A 195 12.48 6.51 -6.78
C TYR A 195 12.15 6.98 -8.19
N ALA A 196 11.07 7.74 -8.35
CA ALA A 196 10.67 8.33 -9.61
C ALA A 196 9.81 9.56 -9.33
N GLU A 197 9.43 10.23 -10.42
CA GLU A 197 8.34 11.19 -10.44
C GLU A 197 7.31 10.71 -11.46
N ARG A 198 6.03 11.02 -11.22
CA ARG A 198 4.92 10.75 -12.16
C ARG A 198 4.62 9.26 -12.40
N ALA A 199 5.12 8.37 -11.56
CA ALA A 199 4.92 6.92 -11.69
C ALA A 199 4.30 6.28 -10.43
N GLY A 200 4.00 7.09 -9.41
CA GLY A 200 3.45 6.67 -8.13
C GLY A 200 2.01 6.21 -8.20
N LEU A 201 1.52 5.66 -7.10
CA LEU A 201 0.15 5.21 -6.99
C LEU A 201 -0.85 6.34 -7.23
N LEU A 202 -0.55 7.56 -6.76
CA LEU A 202 -1.33 8.76 -7.08
C LEU A 202 -1.43 8.96 -8.59
N ASP A 203 -0.30 8.90 -9.29
CA ASP A 203 -0.21 9.16 -10.71
C ASP A 203 -0.98 8.10 -11.52
N GLN A 204 -0.81 6.82 -11.18
CA GLN A 204 -1.56 5.73 -11.82
C GLN A 204 -3.06 5.83 -11.56
N LEU A 205 -3.48 6.10 -10.31
CA LEU A 205 -4.90 6.27 -10.00
C LEU A 205 -5.51 7.46 -10.75
N THR A 206 -4.73 8.52 -10.95
CA THR A 206 -5.15 9.67 -11.75
C THR A 206 -5.43 9.24 -13.19
N ASN A 207 -4.53 8.46 -13.81
CA ASN A 207 -4.75 7.88 -15.13
C ASN A 207 -6.01 7.00 -15.17
N GLU A 208 -6.16 6.11 -14.19
CA GLU A 208 -7.26 5.13 -14.18
C GLU A 208 -8.63 5.76 -13.87
N LEU A 209 -8.68 6.85 -13.12
CA LEU A 209 -9.93 7.47 -12.67
C LEU A 209 -10.27 8.78 -13.39
N GLY A 210 -9.30 9.37 -14.09
CA GLY A 210 -9.43 10.69 -14.72
C GLY A 210 -9.46 11.85 -13.71
N VAL A 211 -9.23 11.60 -12.42
CA VAL A 211 -9.17 12.60 -11.35
C VAL A 211 -8.04 12.26 -10.39
N ALA A 212 -7.29 13.27 -9.97
CA ALA A 212 -6.21 13.08 -9.01
C ALA A 212 -6.79 12.79 -7.61
N PRO A 213 -6.31 11.74 -6.90
CA PRO A 213 -6.63 11.56 -5.49
C PRO A 213 -6.10 12.72 -4.63
N ASP A 214 -6.75 12.97 -3.50
CA ASP A 214 -6.08 13.60 -2.37
C ASP A 214 -5.06 12.62 -1.79
N LEU A 215 -3.97 13.09 -1.21
CA LEU A 215 -2.90 12.24 -0.68
C LEU A 215 -2.53 12.63 0.76
N ILE A 216 -2.52 11.63 1.64
CA ILE A 216 -1.86 11.65 2.95
C ILE A 216 -0.95 10.42 3.02
N GLY A 217 0.30 10.60 2.59
CA GLY A 217 1.34 9.58 2.67
C GLY A 217 2.36 9.87 3.79
N THR A 218 3.04 8.84 4.27
CA THR A 218 4.21 8.97 5.15
C THR A 218 5.28 7.97 4.77
N ARG A 219 6.57 8.28 4.99
CA ARG A 219 7.67 7.32 4.80
C ARG A 219 7.82 6.33 5.97
N GLY A 220 7.05 6.52 7.03
CA GLY A 220 6.99 5.60 8.17
C GLY A 220 5.76 4.71 8.12
N SER A 221 5.30 4.31 9.30
CA SER A 221 4.15 3.40 9.43
C SER A 221 2.86 3.96 8.79
N GLY A 222 2.22 3.11 7.99
CA GLY A 222 0.95 3.37 7.31
C GLY A 222 -0.26 3.34 8.23
N ALA A 223 -0.04 3.16 9.52
CA ALA A 223 -1.05 2.96 10.53
C ALA A 223 -1.53 4.24 11.24
N THR A 224 -0.85 4.57 12.35
CA THR A 224 -1.27 5.61 13.29
C THR A 224 -0.86 6.97 12.77
N THR A 225 0.36 7.09 12.22
CA THR A 225 0.93 8.36 11.76
C THR A 225 0.05 9.01 10.69
N VAL A 226 -0.41 8.26 9.69
CA VAL A 226 -1.27 8.80 8.64
C VAL A 226 -2.66 9.18 9.14
N ARG A 227 -3.21 8.43 10.10
CA ARG A 227 -4.50 8.77 10.73
C ARG A 227 -4.38 10.03 11.60
N VAL A 228 -3.26 10.24 12.29
CA VAL A 228 -2.99 11.49 13.02
C VAL A 228 -2.88 12.67 12.04
N SER A 229 -2.24 12.47 10.89
CA SER A 229 -2.19 13.49 9.82
C SER A 229 -3.58 13.81 9.26
N LEU A 230 -4.42 12.79 9.04
CA LEU A 230 -5.82 12.97 8.67
C LEU A 230 -6.59 13.78 9.72
N TYR A 231 -6.51 13.39 11.00
CA TYR A 231 -7.14 14.12 12.08
C TYR A 231 -6.70 15.59 12.11
N ARG A 232 -5.40 15.87 11.99
CA ARG A 232 -4.86 17.24 11.90
C ARG A 232 -5.43 18.01 10.71
N ARG A 233 -5.68 17.38 9.56
CA ARG A 233 -6.38 18.04 8.45
C ARG A 233 -7.81 18.41 8.81
N THR A 234 -8.55 17.52 9.50
CA THR A 234 -9.91 17.82 9.94
C THR A 234 -10.00 18.93 10.99
N LEU A 235 -8.95 19.11 11.80
CA LEU A 235 -8.87 20.25 12.74
C LEU A 235 -8.65 21.58 12.02
N LYS A 236 -7.91 21.57 10.90
CA LYS A 236 -7.65 22.76 10.07
C LYS A 236 -8.84 23.12 9.18
N ASP A 237 -9.48 22.11 8.59
CA ASP A 237 -10.67 22.23 7.77
C ASP A 237 -11.75 21.27 8.30
N PRO A 238 -12.70 21.76 9.13
CA PRO A 238 -13.80 20.95 9.66
C PRO A 238 -14.68 20.31 8.58
N ASN A 239 -14.68 20.86 7.36
CA ASN A 239 -15.42 20.33 6.22
C ASN A 239 -14.57 19.38 5.35
N TYR A 240 -13.33 19.07 5.74
CA TYR A 240 -12.42 18.25 4.93
C TYR A 240 -13.03 16.90 4.56
N LEU A 241 -13.64 16.20 5.54
CA LEU A 241 -14.23 14.88 5.31
C LEU A 241 -15.53 14.93 4.51
N SER A 242 -16.24 16.06 4.43
CA SER A 242 -17.48 16.15 3.65
C SER A 242 -17.21 16.13 2.14
N LYS A 243 -15.98 16.49 1.74
CA LYS A 243 -15.49 16.40 0.36
C LYS A 243 -15.18 14.95 -0.04
N LYS A 244 -14.95 14.04 0.92
CA LYS A 244 -14.49 12.67 0.65
C LYS A 244 -15.65 11.69 0.56
N ARG A 245 -15.62 10.85 -0.47
CA ARG A 245 -16.54 9.72 -0.65
C ARG A 245 -15.90 8.39 -0.31
N VAL A 246 -14.63 8.23 -0.68
CA VAL A 246 -13.85 7.00 -0.46
C VAL A 246 -12.50 7.36 0.15
N VAL A 247 -12.09 6.58 1.15
CA VAL A 247 -10.70 6.54 1.62
C VAL A 247 -10.12 5.22 1.14
N ALA A 248 -9.13 5.29 0.26
CA ALA A 248 -8.27 4.17 -0.12
C ALA A 248 -7.07 4.15 0.82
N TRP A 249 -7.10 3.27 1.81
CA TRP A 249 -6.03 3.13 2.79
C TRP A 249 -5.06 2.04 2.34
N CYS A 250 -3.90 2.45 1.84
CA CYS A 250 -2.90 1.59 1.21
C CYS A 250 -1.66 1.47 2.08
N PHE A 251 -1.41 0.28 2.58
CA PHE A 251 -0.20 -0.02 3.36
C PHE A 251 0.08 -1.52 3.31
N SER A 252 1.29 -1.91 3.70
CA SER A 252 1.64 -3.33 3.68
C SER A 252 0.90 -4.13 4.77
N ALA A 253 0.54 -5.38 4.51
CA ALA A 253 -0.08 -6.29 5.49
C ALA A 253 0.81 -6.50 6.72
N ARG A 254 2.12 -6.27 6.59
CA ARG A 254 3.06 -6.24 7.70
C ARG A 254 2.64 -5.24 8.76
N GLU A 255 1.97 -4.14 8.43
CA GLU A 255 1.55 -3.20 9.46
C GLU A 255 0.67 -3.92 10.48
N PHE A 256 -0.22 -4.85 10.06
CA PHE A 256 -1.07 -5.65 10.97
C PHE A 256 -0.36 -6.49 11.99
N SER A 257 0.95 -6.55 11.83
CA SER A 257 1.86 -7.25 12.67
C SER A 257 2.90 -6.23 13.23
N GLU A 258 3.71 -5.58 12.43
CA GLU A 258 4.92 -4.85 12.85
C GLU A 258 4.70 -3.42 13.31
N ALA A 259 3.51 -2.84 13.10
CA ALA A 259 3.35 -1.43 13.43
C ALA A 259 3.50 -1.21 14.93
N ASP A 260 4.37 -0.28 15.33
CA ASP A 260 4.67 0.02 16.74
C ASP A 260 3.40 0.16 17.59
N LEU A 261 2.36 0.80 17.04
CA LEU A 261 1.07 1.02 17.71
C LEU A 261 -0.11 1.21 16.75
N TRP A 262 -1.29 0.67 17.12
CA TRP A 262 -2.60 1.07 16.58
C TRP A 262 -3.41 1.88 17.55
N SER A 263 -2.93 3.10 17.77
CA SER A 263 -3.58 4.04 18.65
C SER A 263 -4.98 4.37 18.16
N LYS A 264 -5.90 4.57 19.10
CA LYS A 264 -7.20 5.16 18.82
C LYS A 264 -6.98 6.63 18.45
N VAL A 265 -7.29 6.98 17.21
CA VAL A 265 -7.17 8.35 16.68
C VAL A 265 -8.56 8.85 16.31
N PRO A 266 -9.01 10.00 16.84
CA PRO A 266 -10.29 10.58 16.43
C PRO A 266 -10.31 10.88 14.93
N VAL A 267 -11.46 10.67 14.30
CA VAL A 267 -11.63 10.93 12.85
C VAL A 267 -11.92 12.41 12.59
N SER A 268 -12.58 13.09 13.53
CA SER A 268 -12.83 14.54 13.54
C SER A 268 -12.91 15.04 14.98
N LYS A 269 -12.95 16.36 15.15
CA LYS A 269 -13.36 16.97 16.42
C LYS A 269 -14.82 16.60 16.75
#